data_AF-A0A2E1FRW8-F1
#
_entry.id   AF-A0A2E1FRW8-F1
#
_cell.length_a   1.000
_cell.length_b   1.000
_cell.length_c   1.000
_cell.angle_alpha   90.00
_cell.angle_beta   90.00
_cell.angle_gamma   90.00
#
_symmetry.space_group_name_H-M   'P 1'
#
loop_
_entity.id
_entity.type
_entity.pdbx_description
1 polymer ?
#
loop_
_entity_poly.entity_id
_entity_poly.type
_entity_poly.pdbx_seq_one_letter_code
_entity_poly.pdbx_strand_id
1 'polypeptide(L)'
;MKQIFSVFSSILLLMILVPNLSAQADFPGSDVVLKVFGQEVLDSDSASKLCCFAAYGWHQSPVLKSSQISQELPNTGDGIAERLLLAEITSQPEAQFFSLEDGSYVVVSSEDTFNKVYERFLINYHVTTKNK
;
A
#
# COMPACT_ATOMS: atom_id res chain seq x y z
N MET A 1 -5.06 33.06 36.29
CA MET A 1 -4.61 31.64 36.19
C MET A 1 -5.68 30.77 35.51
N LYS A 2 -6.00 31.00 34.23
CA LYS A 2 -6.92 30.11 33.47
C LYS A 2 -6.48 29.82 32.02
N GLN A 3 -5.56 30.60 31.45
CA GLN A 3 -5.15 30.43 30.05
C GLN A 3 -3.95 29.50 29.84
N ILE A 4 -3.08 29.33 30.85
CA ILE A 4 -1.90 28.45 30.72
C ILE A 4 -2.30 26.96 30.70
N PHE A 5 -3.36 26.58 31.42
CA PHE A 5 -3.87 25.20 31.43
C PHE A 5 -4.51 24.77 30.09
N SER A 6 -4.97 25.73 29.26
CA SER A 6 -5.60 25.40 27.99
C SER A 6 -4.58 24.96 26.93
N VAL A 7 -3.38 25.52 26.94
CA VAL A 7 -2.37 25.26 25.89
C VAL A 7 -1.73 23.88 26.06
N PHE A 8 -1.48 23.46 27.30
CA PHE A 8 -0.95 22.12 27.58
C PHE A 8 -1.97 21.02 27.26
N SER A 9 -3.26 21.28 27.45
CA SER A 9 -4.31 20.30 27.12
C SER A 9 -4.45 20.09 25.61
N SER A 10 -4.24 21.13 24.79
CA SER A 10 -4.28 21.03 23.32
C SER A 10 -3.11 20.25 22.74
N ILE A 11 -1.91 20.41 23.31
CA ILE A 11 -0.71 19.68 22.87
C ILE A 11 -0.78 18.20 23.30
N LEU A 12 -1.33 17.92 24.49
CA LEU A 12 -1.53 16.55 24.96
C LEU A 12 -2.59 15.81 24.12
N LEU A 13 -3.65 16.49 23.69
CA LEU A 13 -4.69 15.92 22.81
C LEU A 13 -4.17 15.59 21.40
N LEU A 14 -3.19 16.34 20.89
CA LEU A 14 -2.50 16.01 19.62
C LEU A 14 -1.65 14.73 19.72
N MET A 15 -1.10 14.40 20.89
CA MET A 15 -0.35 13.15 21.09
C MET A 15 -1.24 11.92 21.30
N ILE A 16 -2.46 12.09 21.81
CA ILE A 16 -3.39 10.98 22.07
C ILE A 16 -4.08 10.50 20.76
N LEU A 17 -4.02 11.29 19.68
CA LEU A 17 -4.54 10.96 18.35
C LEU A 17 -3.56 10.21 17.43
N VAL A 18 -2.38 9.82 17.93
CA VAL A 18 -1.38 9.05 17.18
C VAL A 18 -1.40 7.52 17.41
N PRO A 19 -2.54 6.81 17.64
CA PRO A 19 -2.49 5.34 17.67
C PRO A 19 -2.21 4.69 16.30
N ASN A 20 -2.44 5.41 15.20
CA ASN A 20 -2.49 4.78 13.86
C ASN A 20 -1.17 4.85 13.08
N LEU A 21 -0.28 5.82 13.38
CA LEU A 21 0.98 5.95 12.63
C LEU A 21 1.95 4.81 12.93
N SER A 22 2.02 4.34 14.17
CA SER A 22 2.90 3.24 14.55
C SER A 22 2.42 1.90 14.02
N ALA A 23 1.09 1.72 13.89
CA ALA A 23 0.53 0.49 13.38
C ALA A 23 0.92 0.25 11.93
N GLN A 24 0.96 1.30 11.08
CA GLN A 24 1.32 1.17 9.68
C GLN A 24 2.83 1.04 9.42
N ALA A 25 3.68 1.69 10.22
CA ALA A 25 5.13 1.66 10.03
C ALA A 25 5.74 0.24 10.02
N ASP A 26 5.03 -0.73 10.62
CA ASP A 26 5.43 -2.14 10.68
C ASP A 26 4.84 -2.99 9.54
N PHE A 27 3.94 -2.46 8.71
CA PHE A 27 3.38 -3.21 7.57
C PHE A 27 4.37 -3.23 6.39
N PRO A 28 4.58 -4.38 5.74
CA PRO A 28 5.27 -4.42 4.45
C PRO A 28 4.58 -3.51 3.43
N GLY A 29 5.36 -2.73 2.69
CA GLY A 29 4.86 -1.77 1.69
C GLY A 29 4.40 -0.41 2.26
N SER A 30 4.49 -0.23 3.58
CA SER A 30 4.13 1.04 4.23
C SER A 30 5.02 2.20 3.83
N ASP A 31 6.30 1.96 3.55
CA ASP A 31 7.25 2.95 3.05
C ASP A 31 6.79 3.57 1.73
N VAL A 32 6.30 2.74 0.80
CA VAL A 32 5.77 3.19 -0.49
C VAL A 32 4.46 3.96 -0.30
N VAL A 33 3.53 3.43 0.50
CA VAL A 33 2.22 4.09 0.74
C VAL A 33 2.40 5.45 1.42
N LEU A 34 3.29 5.54 2.41
CA LEU A 34 3.62 6.81 3.08
C LEU A 34 4.23 7.82 2.11
N LYS A 35 5.09 7.37 1.19
CA LYS A 35 5.71 8.23 0.17
C LYS A 35 4.66 8.79 -0.80
N VAL A 36 3.68 7.98 -1.22
CA VAL A 36 2.67 8.37 -2.21
C VAL A 36 1.57 9.25 -1.60
N PHE A 37 1.02 8.87 -0.45
CA PHE A 37 -0.20 9.49 0.10
C PHE A 37 0.04 10.38 1.33
N GLY A 38 1.25 10.39 1.88
CA GLY A 38 1.54 11.07 3.14
C GLY A 38 0.91 10.39 4.37
N GLN A 39 0.95 11.07 5.52
CA GLN A 39 0.48 10.52 6.80
C GLN A 39 -1.05 10.63 7.00
N GLU A 40 -1.77 11.36 6.15
CA GLU A 40 -3.14 11.82 6.43
C GLU A 40 -4.26 10.90 5.91
N VAL A 41 -3.97 9.93 5.04
CA VAL A 41 -5.00 9.12 4.31
C VAL A 41 -5.26 7.73 4.96
N LEU A 42 -4.79 7.54 6.19
CA LEU A 42 -4.56 6.19 6.73
C LEU A 42 -5.65 5.78 7.74
N ASP A 43 -6.84 5.40 7.25
CA ASP A 43 -7.71 4.52 8.04
C ASP A 43 -7.08 3.10 8.11
N SER A 44 -7.26 2.38 9.22
CA SER A 44 -6.51 1.11 9.46
C SER A 44 -6.77 0.02 8.42
N ASP A 45 -7.97 -0.04 7.85
CA ASP A 45 -8.42 -1.15 7.03
C ASP A 45 -8.12 -0.89 5.55
N SER A 46 -8.31 0.35 5.10
CA SER A 46 -7.91 0.80 3.76
C SER A 46 -6.39 0.89 3.64
N ALA A 47 -5.69 1.35 4.69
CA ALA A 47 -4.24 1.44 4.70
C ALA A 47 -3.57 0.07 4.62
N SER A 48 -4.09 -0.93 5.35
CA SER A 48 -3.54 -2.29 5.30
C SER A 48 -3.73 -2.95 3.93
N LYS A 49 -4.86 -2.69 3.25
CA LYS A 49 -5.09 -3.12 1.87
C LYS A 49 -4.11 -2.45 0.89
N LEU A 50 -3.89 -1.15 1.02
CA LEU A 50 -2.92 -0.39 0.20
C LEU A 50 -1.49 -0.88 0.42
N CYS A 51 -1.09 -1.13 1.67
CA CYS A 51 0.24 -1.65 2.00
C CYS A 51 0.43 -3.06 1.44
N CYS A 52 -0.57 -3.93 1.58
CA CYS A 52 -0.55 -5.26 0.97
C CYS A 52 -0.45 -5.19 -0.55
N PHE A 53 -1.17 -4.25 -1.19
CA PHE A 53 -1.08 -4.05 -2.63
C PHE A 53 0.32 -3.58 -3.05
N ALA A 54 0.89 -2.62 -2.35
CA ALA A 54 2.24 -2.14 -2.60
C ALA A 54 3.29 -3.26 -2.50
N ALA A 55 3.13 -4.15 -1.52
CA ALA A 55 4.06 -5.25 -1.27
C ALA A 55 3.85 -6.47 -2.18
N TYR A 56 2.60 -6.85 -2.45
CA TYR A 56 2.25 -8.17 -3.02
C TYR A 56 1.12 -8.14 -4.06
N GLY A 57 0.59 -6.96 -4.41
CA GLY A 57 -0.50 -6.81 -5.38
C GLY A 57 -0.09 -7.05 -6.84
N TRP A 58 1.20 -7.23 -7.10
CA TRP A 58 1.76 -7.35 -8.44
C TRP A 58 3.03 -8.20 -8.42
N HIS A 59 3.46 -8.66 -9.60
CA HIS A 59 4.77 -9.28 -9.80
C HIS A 59 5.34 -8.92 -11.17
N GLN A 60 6.66 -8.98 -11.30
CA GLN A 60 7.34 -8.79 -12.59
C GLN A 60 7.44 -10.13 -13.34
N SER A 61 7.24 -10.09 -14.66
CA SER A 61 7.36 -11.24 -15.55
C SER A 61 8.20 -10.87 -16.78
N PRO A 62 9.14 -11.72 -17.23
CA PRO A 62 9.91 -11.47 -18.45
C PRO A 62 9.09 -11.68 -19.73
N VAL A 63 7.96 -12.38 -19.67
CA VAL A 63 7.17 -12.78 -20.84
C VAL A 63 5.67 -12.71 -20.50
N LEU A 64 4.86 -12.22 -21.44
CA LEU A 64 3.40 -12.35 -21.40
C LEU A 64 2.93 -13.60 -22.17
N LYS A 65 1.89 -14.25 -21.67
CA LYS A 65 1.19 -15.29 -22.44
C LYS A 65 0.46 -14.62 -23.62
N SER A 66 0.53 -15.22 -24.81
CA SER A 66 0.45 -14.52 -26.11
C SER A 66 -0.93 -13.98 -26.56
N SER A 67 -1.77 -13.50 -25.65
CA SER A 67 -3.07 -12.89 -25.99
C SER A 67 -3.45 -11.73 -25.07
N GLN A 68 -2.51 -11.22 -24.28
CA GLN A 68 -2.77 -10.18 -23.28
C GLN A 68 -2.38 -8.81 -23.82
N ILE A 69 -3.33 -7.88 -23.79
CA ILE A 69 -3.08 -6.48 -24.12
C ILE A 69 -2.37 -5.86 -22.93
N SER A 70 -1.21 -5.26 -23.16
CA SER A 70 -0.45 -4.52 -22.15
C SER A 70 -0.49 -3.03 -22.42
N GLN A 71 -0.52 -2.24 -21.35
CA GLN A 71 -0.38 -0.79 -21.39
C GLN A 71 1.01 -0.39 -20.89
N GLU A 72 1.50 0.81 -21.22
CA GLU A 72 2.76 1.26 -20.61
C GLU A 72 2.55 1.59 -19.13
N LEU A 73 3.48 1.16 -18.27
CA LEU A 73 3.44 1.57 -16.87
C LEU A 73 3.76 3.08 -16.79
N PRO A 74 3.01 3.89 -16.03
CA PRO A 74 3.26 5.33 -15.95
C PRO A 74 4.67 5.67 -15.45
N ASN A 75 5.38 6.60 -16.08
CA ASN A 75 6.80 6.90 -15.79
C ASN A 75 7.04 7.76 -14.54
N THR A 76 6.00 8.02 -13.75
CA THR A 76 6.06 8.85 -12.53
C THR A 76 6.20 7.96 -11.29
N GLY A 77 7.34 8.07 -10.59
CA GLY A 77 7.66 7.31 -9.37
C GLY A 77 8.97 6.54 -9.51
N ASP A 78 9.63 6.24 -8.39
CA ASP A 78 10.97 5.64 -8.38
C ASP A 78 10.95 4.09 -8.42
N GLY A 79 9.77 3.49 -8.25
CA GLY A 79 9.60 2.03 -8.27
C GLY A 79 8.21 1.60 -8.77
N ILE A 80 8.06 0.31 -9.09
CA ILE A 80 6.83 -0.21 -9.69
C ILE A 80 5.61 0.01 -8.77
N ALA A 81 5.72 -0.31 -7.48
CA ALA A 81 4.64 -0.12 -6.53
C ALA A 81 4.21 1.36 -6.41
N GLU A 82 5.19 2.28 -6.41
CA GLU A 82 4.92 3.72 -6.37
C GLU A 82 4.21 4.19 -7.64
N ARG A 83 4.69 3.77 -8.81
CA ARG A 83 4.10 4.08 -10.11
C ARG A 83 2.65 3.59 -10.21
N LEU A 84 2.38 2.37 -9.73
CA LEU A 84 1.03 1.80 -9.70
C LEU A 84 0.10 2.60 -8.78
N LEU A 85 0.55 2.95 -7.57
CA LEU A 85 -0.26 3.69 -6.62
C LEU A 85 -0.53 5.14 -7.06
N LEU A 86 0.48 5.84 -7.60
CA LEU A 86 0.33 7.20 -8.15
C LEU A 86 -0.64 7.24 -9.34
N ALA A 87 -0.73 6.15 -10.07
CA ALA A 87 -1.67 5.99 -11.18
C ALA A 87 -3.04 5.45 -10.75
N GLU A 88 -3.30 5.36 -9.44
CA GLU A 88 -4.54 4.85 -8.86
C GLU A 88 -4.90 3.43 -9.33
N ILE A 89 -3.88 2.64 -9.72
CA ILE A 89 -4.07 1.25 -10.16
C ILE A 89 -4.38 0.40 -8.94
N THR A 90 -5.45 -0.38 -9.06
CA THR A 90 -5.94 -1.31 -8.06
C THR A 90 -6.23 -2.66 -8.71
N SER A 91 -6.36 -3.72 -7.91
CA SER A 91 -6.76 -5.03 -8.40
C SER A 91 -8.16 -4.97 -9.04
N GLN A 92 -8.29 -5.54 -10.23
CA GLN A 92 -9.54 -5.60 -11.01
C GLN A 92 -9.99 -7.06 -11.14
N PRO A 93 -11.23 -7.35 -11.62
CA PRO A 93 -11.69 -8.72 -11.80
C PRO A 93 -10.73 -9.59 -12.63
N GLU A 94 -10.15 -9.02 -13.70
CA GLU A 94 -9.04 -9.63 -14.43
C GLU A 94 -7.68 -9.05 -14.02
N ALA A 95 -6.62 -9.84 -14.25
CA ALA A 95 -5.26 -9.35 -14.11
C ALA A 95 -4.97 -8.27 -15.17
N GLN A 96 -4.19 -7.26 -14.77
CA GLN A 96 -3.76 -6.17 -15.65
C GLN A 96 -2.28 -6.31 -15.96
N PHE A 97 -1.89 -5.91 -17.17
CA PHE A 97 -0.53 -6.10 -17.68
C PHE A 97 0.04 -4.75 -18.10
N PHE A 98 1.22 -4.44 -17.58
CA PHE A 98 1.93 -3.21 -17.92
C PHE A 98 3.32 -3.52 -18.45
N SER A 99 3.74 -2.91 -19.55
CA SER A 99 5.10 -3.04 -20.08
C SER A 99 6.05 -2.08 -19.37
N LEU A 100 7.27 -2.56 -19.11
CA LEU A 100 8.39 -1.80 -18.57
C LEU A 100 9.37 -1.41 -19.68
N GLU A 101 10.24 -0.45 -19.36
CA GLU A 101 11.22 0.12 -20.28
C GLU A 101 12.30 -0.89 -20.70
N ASP A 102 12.54 -1.91 -19.86
CA ASP A 102 13.49 -3.01 -20.12
C ASP A 102 12.88 -4.15 -20.96
N GLY A 103 11.64 -4.00 -21.40
CA GLY A 103 10.90 -5.00 -22.18
C GLY A 103 10.25 -6.12 -21.35
N SER A 104 10.39 -6.08 -20.02
CA SER A 104 9.64 -6.95 -19.12
C SER A 104 8.26 -6.38 -18.80
N TYR A 105 7.49 -7.08 -17.96
CA TYR A 105 6.12 -6.74 -17.67
C TYR A 105 5.83 -6.74 -16.17
N VAL A 106 4.95 -5.84 -15.74
CA VAL A 106 4.31 -5.86 -14.44
C VAL A 106 2.92 -6.46 -14.60
N VAL A 107 2.64 -7.48 -13.81
CA VAL A 107 1.35 -8.16 -13.76
C VAL A 107 0.69 -7.84 -12.44
N VAL A 108 -0.34 -7.01 -12.49
CA VAL A 108 -1.19 -6.73 -11.33
C VAL A 108 -2.15 -7.89 -11.16
N SER A 109 -2.22 -8.43 -9.94
CA SER A 109 -3.08 -9.56 -9.61
C SER A 109 -4.55 -9.22 -9.82
N SER A 110 -5.33 -10.22 -10.26
CA SER A 110 -6.79 -10.13 -10.22
C SER A 110 -7.29 -9.98 -8.79
N GLU A 111 -8.49 -9.47 -8.61
CA GLU A 111 -9.12 -9.26 -7.31
C GLU A 111 -9.22 -10.55 -6.50
N ASP A 112 -9.62 -11.67 -7.13
CA ASP A 112 -9.67 -12.99 -6.46
C ASP A 112 -8.28 -13.43 -5.95
N THR A 113 -7.24 -13.22 -6.75
CA THR A 113 -5.86 -13.57 -6.36
C THR A 113 -5.41 -12.66 -5.22
N PHE A 114 -5.65 -11.36 -5.36
CA PHE A 114 -5.25 -10.36 -4.39
C PHE A 114 -5.94 -10.58 -3.04
N ASN A 115 -7.24 -10.88 -3.01
CA ASN A 115 -7.98 -11.10 -1.76
C ASN A 115 -7.41 -12.29 -0.98
N LYS A 116 -7.03 -13.39 -1.66
CA LYS A 116 -6.35 -14.54 -1.02
C LYS A 116 -5.01 -14.14 -0.40
N VAL A 117 -4.24 -13.32 -1.10
CA VAL A 117 -2.97 -12.77 -0.59
C VAL A 117 -3.23 -11.87 0.61
N TYR A 118 -4.22 -11.00 0.54
CA TYR A 118 -4.57 -10.04 1.57
C TYR A 118 -5.04 -10.71 2.86
N GLU A 119 -5.90 -11.73 2.77
CA GLU A 119 -6.31 -12.53 3.93
C GLU A 119 -5.10 -13.16 4.62
N ARG A 120 -4.18 -13.75 3.84
CA ARG A 120 -2.97 -14.37 4.38
C ARG A 120 -2.03 -13.35 5.00
N PHE A 121 -1.91 -12.19 4.37
CA PHE A 121 -1.13 -11.05 4.86
C PHE A 121 -1.60 -10.58 6.23
N LEU A 122 -2.91 -10.39 6.41
CA LEU A 122 -3.50 -9.99 7.70
C LEU A 122 -3.26 -11.05 8.78
N ILE A 123 -3.44 -12.34 8.47
CA ILE A 123 -3.17 -13.43 9.42
C ILE A 123 -1.71 -13.38 9.89
N ASN A 124 -0.76 -13.28 8.95
CA ASN A 124 0.66 -13.26 9.27
C ASN A 124 1.04 -12.03 10.09
N TYR A 125 0.48 -10.87 9.76
CA TYR A 125 0.70 -9.64 10.50
C TYR A 125 0.19 -9.76 11.94
N HIS A 126 -1.02 -10.26 12.14
CA HIS A 126 -1.59 -10.45 13.48
C HIS A 126 -0.84 -11.49 14.32
N VAL A 127 -0.30 -12.56 13.70
CA VAL A 127 0.56 -13.53 14.41
C VAL A 127 1.87 -12.87 14.84
N THR A 128 2.48 -12.08 13.96
CA THR A 128 3.77 -11.43 14.25
C THR A 128 3.64 -10.38 15.33
N THR A 129 2.56 -9.61 15.34
CA THR A 129 2.31 -8.55 16.34
C THR A 129 1.89 -9.08 17.70
N LYS A 130 1.19 -10.23 17.79
CA LYS A 130 0.89 -10.90 19.07
C LYS A 130 2.12 -11.47 19.78
N ASN A 131 3.20 -11.71 19.04
CA ASN A 131 4.42 -12.32 19.55
C ASN A 131 5.56 -11.31 19.81
N LYS A 132 5.33 -10.02 19.54
CA LYS A 132 6.24 -8.91 19.88
C LYS A 132 5.85 -8.33 21.25
#